data_AF-A0A4R8QRB9-F1
#
_entry.id   AF-A0A4R8QRB9-F1
#
_cell.length_a   1.000
_cell.length_b   1.000
_cell.length_c   1.000
_cell.angle_alpha   90.00
_cell.angle_beta   90.00
_cell.angle_gamma   90.00
#
_symmetry.space_group_name_H-M   'P 1'
#
loop_
_entity.id
_entity.type
_entity.pdbx_description
1 polymer ?
#
loop_
_entity_poly.entity_id
_entity_poly.type
_entity_poly.pdbx_seq_one_letter_code
_entity_poly.pdbx_strand_id
1 'polypeptide(L)'
;MVTIARSKNLDGPFESNPGNPILSNANTTNYFQTVGHADLFQDASKKWWGVALSTRAGATYLNFPMVRETVLTSVTWDEGDWPRMTQISGKMSGWEMPRANFDVNGPGPWISNGEVEGDDIDFAPSTKLPSHFAYWRYPIETSYTISPPEHHHSLRLTPSTLNLTGLNGNYAGPTGQTFVGRRQQDTLFTYSVTVDFAPTVEEEEAGVSAFLTQNHHFDLGVVLLPAMAGTQAVPGYSLTGGSPDELRRHIRFRGISYVSVPDDIIAAVPEEWEGKPLSLQIKATNMTHYAFSAGPAAGDSQDRLLDLGTCGGQALRQLTHDGADSSRLFGVDLRPEFLDIGYDLFQDKGRFHATLVAGNVLDPADANLTALNGRVSIVWANAFFHLFDWKQQVAAATRIVGFLRPGIRDALVFGRHLGSVEPKESEDRGRTRFLHDQGSFQRLWDEVGEKTGTRWRVWLEHVAEVGCRFRVTRRGTGEPLCCVSVPGSRIGHREWTILFA
;
A
#
# COMPACT_ATOMS: atom_id res chain seq x y z
N MET A 1 18.65 -26.75 -0.69
CA MET A 1 18.29 -28.17 -0.58
C MET A 1 18.75 -28.72 0.75
N VAL A 2 18.13 -29.80 1.23
CA VAL A 2 18.45 -30.51 2.47
C VAL A 2 18.88 -31.92 2.13
N THR A 3 19.97 -32.39 2.72
CA THR A 3 20.47 -33.76 2.58
C THR A 3 20.62 -34.40 3.95
N ILE A 4 20.59 -35.73 4.00
CA ILE A 4 20.76 -36.51 5.23
C ILE A 4 21.70 -37.69 5.02
N ALA A 5 22.41 -38.05 6.07
CA ALA A 5 23.23 -39.25 6.20
C ALA A 5 23.05 -39.83 7.60
N ARG A 6 23.29 -41.14 7.79
CA ARG A 6 23.16 -41.80 9.10
C ARG A 6 24.35 -42.69 9.41
N SER A 7 24.62 -42.91 10.69
CA SER A 7 25.62 -43.86 11.16
C SER A 7 25.12 -44.54 12.42
N LYS A 8 25.67 -45.73 12.71
CA LYS A 8 25.50 -46.39 14.02
C LYS A 8 26.41 -45.78 15.10
N ASN A 9 27.45 -45.04 14.70
CA ASN A 9 28.37 -44.35 15.61
C ASN A 9 28.23 -42.84 15.45
N LEU A 10 28.34 -42.08 16.54
CA LEU A 10 28.27 -40.62 16.51
C LEU A 10 29.33 -40.00 15.59
N ASP A 11 30.53 -40.57 15.57
CA ASP A 11 31.67 -40.08 14.77
C ASP A 11 31.73 -40.70 13.35
N GLY A 12 30.75 -41.55 13.01
CA GLY A 12 30.67 -42.19 11.69
C GLY A 12 31.40 -43.55 11.59
N PRO A 13 31.67 -44.02 10.35
CA PRO A 13 31.40 -43.33 9.08
C PRO A 13 29.89 -43.16 8.81
N PHE A 14 29.53 -42.08 8.14
CA PHE A 14 28.14 -41.79 7.75
C PHE A 14 27.83 -42.33 6.36
N GLU A 15 26.75 -43.10 6.25
CA GLU A 15 26.18 -43.53 4.98
C GLU A 15 25.21 -42.45 4.46
N SER A 16 25.43 -41.96 3.24
CA SER A 16 24.56 -40.95 2.62
C SER A 16 23.25 -41.59 2.18
N ASN A 17 22.11 -40.90 2.38
CA ASN A 17 20.83 -41.31 1.82
C ASN A 17 20.91 -41.32 0.28
N PRO A 18 20.70 -42.47 -0.39
CA PRO A 18 20.68 -42.54 -1.86
C PRO A 18 19.59 -41.67 -2.51
N GLY A 19 18.52 -41.35 -1.76
CA GLY A 19 17.43 -40.48 -2.20
C GLY A 19 17.62 -39.00 -1.93
N ASN A 20 18.83 -38.55 -1.57
CA ASN A 20 19.11 -37.13 -1.40
C ASN A 20 18.87 -36.33 -2.71
N PRO A 21 18.38 -35.07 -2.63
CA PRO A 21 18.01 -34.33 -1.42
C PRO A 21 16.63 -34.72 -0.86
N ILE A 22 16.48 -34.74 0.46
CA ILE A 22 15.20 -35.04 1.13
C ILE A 22 14.20 -33.87 1.10
N LEU A 23 14.67 -32.66 0.79
CA LEU A 23 13.84 -31.48 0.57
C LEU A 23 14.55 -30.49 -0.37
N SER A 24 13.89 -30.08 -1.45
CA SER A 24 14.40 -29.06 -2.36
C SER A 24 13.28 -28.51 -3.24
N ASN A 25 13.38 -27.22 -3.58
CA ASN A 25 12.65 -26.62 -4.71
C ASN A 25 13.58 -26.22 -5.86
N ALA A 26 14.85 -26.61 -5.81
CA ALA A 26 15.79 -26.38 -6.91
C ALA A 26 15.26 -26.99 -8.21
N ASN A 27 15.49 -26.31 -9.34
CA ASN A 27 15.03 -26.72 -10.68
C ASN A 27 13.49 -26.80 -10.84
N THR A 28 12.73 -26.08 -10.01
CA THR A 28 11.27 -25.96 -10.14
C THR A 28 10.84 -24.53 -10.46
N THR A 29 9.61 -24.36 -10.94
CA THR A 29 8.96 -23.05 -11.12
C THR A 29 8.09 -22.64 -9.92
N ASN A 30 8.25 -23.31 -8.77
CA ASN A 30 7.45 -23.02 -7.58
C ASN A 30 7.62 -21.57 -7.13
N TYR A 31 6.58 -21.04 -6.49
CA TYR A 31 6.63 -19.69 -5.91
C TYR A 31 7.59 -19.62 -4.71
N PHE A 32 7.60 -20.66 -3.88
CA PHE A 32 8.52 -20.84 -2.77
C PHE A 32 9.86 -21.34 -3.31
N GLN A 33 10.94 -20.63 -3.00
CA GLN A 33 12.28 -20.97 -3.45
C GLN A 33 13.26 -20.90 -2.29
N THR A 34 14.55 -21.14 -2.56
CA THR A 34 15.64 -21.18 -1.57
C THR A 34 15.41 -22.15 -0.40
N VAL A 35 14.57 -23.18 -0.61
CA VAL A 35 14.17 -24.13 0.42
C VAL A 35 15.38 -24.91 0.98
N GLY A 36 15.55 -24.86 2.30
CA GLY A 36 16.68 -25.51 2.98
C GLY A 36 16.70 -25.27 4.48
N HIS A 37 17.82 -25.60 5.12
CA HIS A 37 18.06 -25.38 6.56
C HIS A 37 16.92 -25.93 7.43
N ALA A 38 16.63 -27.23 7.24
CA ALA A 38 15.49 -27.86 7.88
C ALA A 38 15.84 -28.42 9.26
N ASP A 39 14.80 -28.51 10.10
CA ASP A 39 14.83 -29.24 11.36
C ASP A 39 13.60 -30.17 11.43
N LEU A 40 13.78 -31.34 12.04
CA LEU A 40 12.77 -32.41 12.11
C LEU A 40 12.27 -32.58 13.54
N PHE A 41 10.95 -32.70 13.70
CA PHE A 41 10.35 -32.90 15.02
C PHE A 41 9.09 -33.78 14.92
N GLN A 42 8.68 -34.33 16.06
CA GLN A 42 7.41 -35.04 16.18
C GLN A 42 6.39 -34.18 16.92
N ASP A 43 5.13 -34.23 16.48
CA ASP A 43 4.02 -33.66 17.24
C ASP A 43 3.57 -34.58 18.41
N ALA A 44 2.57 -34.13 19.17
CA ALA A 44 1.99 -34.90 20.27
C ALA A 44 1.33 -36.23 19.83
N SER A 45 0.98 -36.36 18.54
CA SER A 45 0.45 -37.58 17.93
C SER A 45 1.54 -38.45 17.29
N LYS A 46 2.82 -38.15 17.56
CA LYS A 46 4.00 -38.84 17.01
C LYS A 46 4.14 -38.77 15.48
N LYS A 47 3.43 -37.85 14.83
CA LYS A 47 3.63 -37.60 13.39
C LYS A 47 4.89 -36.76 13.20
N TRP A 48 5.66 -37.11 12.17
CA TRP A 48 6.87 -36.36 11.82
C TRP A 48 6.54 -35.13 10.98
N TRP A 49 7.19 -34.03 11.35
CA TRP A 49 7.11 -32.73 10.72
C TRP A 49 8.52 -32.21 10.47
N GLY A 50 8.63 -31.26 9.55
CA GLY A 50 9.84 -30.49 9.38
C GLY A 50 9.55 -29.02 9.15
N VAL A 51 10.32 -28.18 9.83
CA VAL A 51 10.43 -26.76 9.50
C VAL A 51 11.61 -26.55 8.58
N ALA A 52 11.53 -25.55 7.71
CA ALA A 52 12.63 -25.14 6.84
C ALA A 52 12.54 -23.62 6.59
N LEU A 53 13.62 -23.03 6.08
CA LEU A 53 13.53 -21.67 5.52
C LEU A 53 13.15 -21.72 4.04
N SER A 54 12.48 -20.67 3.54
CA SER A 54 12.17 -20.46 2.12
C SER A 54 11.99 -18.96 1.82
N THR A 55 12.08 -18.57 0.55
CA THR A 55 11.74 -17.22 0.07
C THR A 55 10.53 -17.26 -0.86
N ARG A 56 9.64 -16.27 -0.76
CA ARG A 56 8.56 -15.99 -1.75
C ARG A 56 9.10 -15.26 -2.98
N ALA A 57 9.94 -15.92 -3.78
CA ALA A 57 10.68 -15.28 -4.88
C ALA A 57 10.22 -15.68 -6.29
N GLY A 58 9.52 -16.81 -6.42
CA GLY A 58 9.23 -17.42 -7.73
C GLY A 58 10.49 -17.85 -8.48
N ALA A 59 10.28 -18.34 -9.71
CA ALA A 59 11.35 -18.93 -10.52
C ALA A 59 12.46 -17.93 -10.93
N THR A 60 12.18 -16.62 -10.90
CA THR A 60 13.14 -15.58 -11.32
C THR A 60 14.11 -15.18 -10.23
N TYR A 61 13.79 -15.42 -8.95
CA TYR A 61 14.61 -15.01 -7.81
C TYR A 61 14.91 -13.50 -7.77
N LEU A 62 14.06 -12.67 -8.39
CA LEU A 62 14.35 -11.23 -8.48
C LEU A 62 13.87 -10.46 -7.25
N ASN A 63 12.66 -10.73 -6.77
CA ASN A 63 12.01 -9.91 -5.74
C ASN A 63 11.50 -10.79 -4.60
N PHE A 64 12.04 -10.59 -3.40
CA PHE A 64 11.64 -11.30 -2.18
C PHE A 64 11.85 -10.40 -0.94
N PRO A 65 11.06 -9.32 -0.78
CA PRO A 65 11.33 -8.27 0.21
C PRO A 65 11.31 -8.76 1.67
N MET A 66 10.58 -9.84 1.98
CA MET A 66 10.51 -10.45 3.31
C MET A 66 11.66 -11.41 3.61
N VAL A 67 12.58 -11.58 2.65
CA VAL A 67 13.77 -12.43 2.78
C VAL A 67 13.37 -13.88 3.06
N ARG A 68 14.06 -14.56 3.98
CA ARG A 68 13.87 -15.97 4.31
C ARG A 68 12.82 -16.07 5.41
N GLU A 69 11.78 -16.84 5.13
CA GLU A 69 10.61 -17.07 5.97
C GLU A 69 10.59 -18.54 6.42
N THR A 70 9.89 -18.84 7.52
CA THR A 70 9.75 -20.22 7.99
C THR A 70 8.58 -20.90 7.31
N VAL A 71 8.80 -22.12 6.81
CA VAL A 71 7.77 -22.99 6.23
C VAL A 71 7.69 -24.30 7.00
N LEU A 72 6.49 -24.89 7.04
CA LEU A 72 6.22 -26.19 7.65
C LEU A 72 5.88 -27.22 6.56
N THR A 73 6.35 -28.45 6.71
CA THR A 73 6.00 -29.57 5.84
C THR A 73 5.85 -30.88 6.61
N SER A 74 5.04 -31.79 6.06
CA SER A 74 4.89 -33.13 6.58
C SER A 74 6.10 -34.00 6.20
N VAL A 75 6.44 -34.92 7.09
CA VAL A 75 7.55 -35.85 6.88
C VAL A 75 7.04 -37.28 7.08
N THR A 76 7.32 -38.14 6.11
CA THR A 76 7.12 -39.59 6.23
C THR A 76 8.44 -40.20 6.62
N TRP A 77 8.47 -40.91 7.75
CA TRP A 77 9.67 -41.57 8.25
C TRP A 77 9.29 -42.85 8.98
N ASP A 78 9.23 -43.94 8.20
CA ASP A 78 8.91 -45.27 8.71
C ASP A 78 10.17 -45.95 9.29
N GLU A 79 9.98 -46.95 10.14
CA GLU A 79 11.08 -47.67 10.78
C GLU A 79 11.99 -48.35 9.75
N GLY A 80 13.30 -48.18 9.89
CA GLY A 80 14.31 -48.71 8.97
C GLY A 80 14.56 -47.84 7.72
N ASP A 81 13.61 -46.98 7.37
CA ASP A 81 13.60 -46.14 6.18
C ASP A 81 14.33 -44.80 6.36
N TRP A 82 14.46 -44.04 5.27
CA TRP A 82 14.94 -42.66 5.27
C TRP A 82 13.76 -41.67 5.30
N PRO A 83 13.89 -40.52 5.99
CA PRO A 83 12.83 -39.51 6.02
C PRO A 83 12.63 -38.90 4.63
N ARG A 84 11.37 -38.67 4.27
CA ARG A 84 10.96 -37.99 3.04
C ARG A 84 10.08 -36.80 3.40
N MET A 85 10.49 -35.60 3.01
CA MET A 85 9.74 -34.38 3.26
C MET A 85 8.88 -34.03 2.04
N THR A 86 7.67 -33.57 2.28
CA THR A 86 6.80 -33.11 1.18
C THR A 86 7.34 -31.80 0.61
N GLN A 87 7.35 -31.67 -0.72
CA GLN A 87 7.83 -30.48 -1.41
C GLN A 87 7.00 -29.23 -1.04
N ILE A 88 7.68 -28.10 -0.80
CA ILE A 88 7.01 -26.85 -0.44
C ILE A 88 6.36 -26.23 -1.68
N SER A 89 5.04 -26.07 -1.65
CA SER A 89 4.29 -25.47 -2.76
C SER A 89 3.23 -24.44 -2.33
N GLY A 90 3.11 -24.17 -1.02
CA GLY A 90 2.02 -23.39 -0.42
C GLY A 90 0.74 -24.20 -0.19
N LYS A 91 0.69 -25.45 -0.66
CA LYS A 91 -0.34 -26.42 -0.30
C LYS A 91 0.32 -27.52 0.51
N MET A 92 -0.14 -27.69 1.75
CA MET A 92 0.33 -28.77 2.59
C MET A 92 -0.41 -30.06 2.21
N SER A 93 0.34 -31.14 2.02
CA SER A 93 -0.20 -32.48 1.84
C SER A 93 0.44 -33.44 2.86
N GLY A 94 -0.17 -34.59 3.11
CA GLY A 94 0.27 -35.55 4.12
C GLY A 94 -0.61 -35.50 5.36
N TRP A 95 -0.12 -34.92 6.45
CA TRP A 95 -0.86 -34.82 7.70
C TRP A 95 -1.88 -33.67 7.69
N GLU A 96 -3.03 -33.88 8.32
CA GLU A 96 -3.94 -32.80 8.65
C GLU A 96 -3.29 -31.85 9.66
N MET A 97 -3.46 -30.54 9.49
CA MET A 97 -3.03 -29.56 10.49
C MET A 97 -3.78 -29.82 11.80
N PRO A 98 -3.09 -29.82 12.96
CA PRO A 98 -3.79 -29.83 14.23
C PRO A 98 -4.71 -28.60 14.32
N ARG A 99 -5.79 -28.72 15.12
CA ARG A 99 -6.64 -27.56 15.43
C ARG A 99 -5.78 -26.45 16.01
N ALA A 100 -6.07 -25.22 15.62
CA ALA A 100 -5.40 -24.05 16.19
C ALA A 100 -5.59 -24.05 17.71
N ASN A 101 -4.47 -23.92 18.44
CA ASN A 101 -4.46 -23.73 19.87
C ASN A 101 -3.67 -22.47 20.17
N PHE A 102 -4.36 -21.45 20.71
CA PHE A 102 -3.75 -20.18 21.09
C PHE A 102 -3.35 -20.15 22.57
N ASP A 103 -3.67 -21.20 23.34
CA ASP A 103 -3.23 -21.41 24.71
C ASP A 103 -1.79 -21.96 24.73
N VAL A 104 -0.87 -21.11 24.29
CA VAL A 104 0.56 -21.39 24.26
C VAL A 104 1.26 -20.33 25.10
N ASN A 105 2.02 -20.76 26.11
CA ASN A 105 2.85 -19.87 26.89
C ASN A 105 3.93 -19.25 25.99
N GLY A 106 3.80 -17.96 25.69
CA GLY A 106 4.70 -17.20 24.84
C GLY A 106 5.03 -15.83 25.45
N PRO A 107 6.10 -15.16 24.96
CA PRO A 107 6.57 -13.91 25.51
C PRO A 107 5.67 -12.69 25.22
N GLY A 108 4.57 -12.85 24.48
CA GLY A 108 3.71 -11.73 24.10
C GLY A 108 2.41 -12.18 23.41
N PRO A 109 1.52 -11.22 23.09
CA PRO A 109 0.25 -11.49 22.41
C PRO A 109 0.47 -11.92 20.96
N TRP A 110 -0.57 -12.53 20.37
CA TRP A 110 -0.63 -12.80 18.94
C TRP A 110 -0.74 -11.49 18.17
N ILE A 111 0.05 -11.34 17.09
CA ILE A 111 0.21 -10.08 16.35
C ILE A 111 -0.84 -9.94 15.24
N SER A 112 -1.08 -11.00 14.47
CA SER A 112 -2.11 -11.04 13.43
C SER A 112 -2.33 -12.50 13.04
N ASN A 113 -3.58 -12.98 13.08
CA ASN A 113 -3.95 -14.34 12.70
C ASN A 113 -5.32 -14.42 11.99
N GLY A 114 -5.86 -13.28 11.53
CA GLY A 114 -7.21 -13.18 10.96
C GLY A 114 -8.33 -12.96 11.98
N GLU A 115 -8.09 -13.20 13.27
CA GLU A 115 -9.00 -12.85 14.38
C GLU A 115 -8.53 -11.62 15.18
N VAL A 116 -7.24 -11.27 15.10
CA VAL A 116 -6.63 -10.07 15.69
C VAL A 116 -6.38 -9.02 14.59
N GLU A 117 -6.99 -7.84 14.73
CA GLU A 117 -6.84 -6.71 13.80
C GLU A 117 -5.49 -6.00 14.00
N GLY A 118 -4.47 -6.42 13.26
CA GLY A 118 -3.24 -5.65 13.03
C GLY A 118 -2.43 -5.22 14.27
N ASP A 119 -1.39 -4.42 14.03
CA ASP A 119 -0.60 -3.75 15.07
C ASP A 119 -1.07 -2.29 15.18
N ASP A 120 -2.09 -2.03 16.00
CA ASP A 120 -2.42 -0.69 16.48
C ASP A 120 -1.89 -0.52 17.91
N ILE A 121 -0.72 0.11 18.02
CA ILE A 121 0.05 0.19 19.28
C ILE A 121 0.01 1.62 19.80
N ASP A 122 -0.60 1.79 20.98
CA ASP A 122 -0.78 3.09 21.63
C ASP A 122 0.26 3.39 22.71
N PHE A 123 1.19 2.47 23.01
CA PHE A 123 2.24 2.64 24.04
C PHE A 123 1.72 3.13 25.40
N ALA A 124 0.64 2.52 25.93
CA ALA A 124 0.05 2.88 27.21
C ALA A 124 1.05 2.90 28.41
N PRO A 125 0.78 3.68 29.47
CA PRO A 125 1.63 3.72 30.67
C PRO A 125 1.88 2.34 31.28
N SER A 126 3.08 2.13 31.85
CA SER A 126 3.51 0.88 32.50
C SER A 126 3.53 -0.36 31.60
N THR A 127 3.47 -0.18 30.28
CA THR A 127 3.69 -1.26 29.31
C THR A 127 5.16 -1.37 28.93
N LYS A 128 5.51 -2.43 28.20
CA LYS A 128 6.84 -2.64 27.61
C LYS A 128 6.73 -2.57 26.10
N LEU A 129 7.86 -2.29 25.45
CA LEU A 129 7.92 -2.33 24.00
C LEU A 129 7.57 -3.76 23.54
N PRO A 130 6.64 -3.94 22.59
CA PRO A 130 6.24 -5.28 22.17
C PRO A 130 7.44 -6.07 21.64
N SER A 131 7.51 -7.36 21.96
CA SER A 131 8.69 -8.20 21.71
C SER A 131 9.05 -8.40 20.24
N HIS A 132 8.14 -8.05 19.32
CA HIS A 132 8.38 -8.14 17.88
C HIS A 132 9.07 -6.91 17.29
N PHE A 133 9.15 -5.81 18.04
CA PHE A 133 9.98 -4.66 17.71
C PHE A 133 11.45 -5.04 17.90
N ALA A 134 12.29 -4.49 17.03
CA ALA A 134 13.72 -4.73 16.98
C ALA A 134 14.48 -3.41 16.88
N TYR A 135 15.62 -3.38 17.57
CA TYR A 135 16.60 -2.32 17.45
C TYR A 135 17.66 -2.69 16.42
N TRP A 136 18.35 -1.67 15.90
CA TRP A 136 19.55 -1.91 15.11
C TRP A 136 20.78 -1.92 16.02
N ARG A 137 21.35 -3.11 16.23
CA ARG A 137 22.41 -3.38 17.23
C ARG A 137 21.92 -3.13 18.67
N TYR A 138 22.87 -2.88 19.58
CA TYR A 138 22.58 -2.63 20.99
C TYR A 138 21.96 -1.23 21.16
N PRO A 139 20.74 -1.13 21.71
CA PRO A 139 20.09 0.16 21.92
C PRO A 139 20.73 0.92 23.08
N ILE A 140 20.68 2.25 23.00
CA ILE A 140 20.86 3.11 24.17
C ILE A 140 19.48 3.21 24.83
N GLU A 141 19.28 2.50 25.94
CA GLU A 141 17.95 2.34 26.56
C GLU A 141 17.27 3.68 26.88
N THR A 142 18.04 4.70 27.28
CA THR A 142 17.51 6.04 27.59
C THR A 142 16.95 6.78 26.37
N SER A 143 17.25 6.34 25.15
CA SER A 143 16.72 6.92 23.91
C SER A 143 15.28 6.51 23.62
N TYR A 144 14.70 5.58 24.39
CA TYR A 144 13.34 5.05 24.18
C TYR A 144 12.53 5.18 25.46
N THR A 145 11.54 6.07 25.50
CA THR A 145 10.64 6.22 26.65
C THR A 145 9.22 5.89 26.25
N ILE A 146 8.63 4.88 26.90
CA ILE A 146 7.22 4.51 26.72
C ILE A 146 6.37 5.40 27.61
N SER A 147 5.30 5.98 27.03
CA SER A 147 4.35 6.87 27.68
C SER A 147 5.04 7.92 28.57
N PRO A 148 5.89 8.80 27.99
CA PRO A 148 6.51 9.86 28.75
C PRO A 148 5.44 10.76 29.42
N PRO A 149 5.71 11.36 30.59
CA PRO A 149 4.71 12.11 31.34
C PRO A 149 4.06 13.27 30.58
N GLU A 150 4.78 13.89 29.65
CA GLU A 150 4.27 14.99 28.83
C GLU A 150 3.36 14.52 27.67
N HIS A 151 3.49 13.26 27.25
CA HIS A 151 2.74 12.67 26.13
C HIS A 151 2.40 11.21 26.44
N HIS A 152 1.37 11.01 27.26
CA HIS A 152 0.85 9.66 27.54
C HIS A 152 0.42 8.94 26.27
N HIS A 153 0.49 7.61 26.27
CA HIS A 153 0.15 6.78 25.10
C HIS A 153 0.98 7.16 23.86
N SER A 154 2.30 7.27 24.04
CA SER A 154 3.24 7.53 22.94
C SER A 154 4.59 6.87 23.20
N LEU A 155 5.38 6.69 22.14
CA LEU A 155 6.79 6.31 22.24
C LEU A 155 7.66 7.51 21.89
N ARG A 156 8.43 8.01 22.87
CA ARG A 156 9.41 9.06 22.65
C ARG A 156 10.75 8.46 22.25
N LEU A 157 11.29 8.95 21.14
CA LEU A 157 12.62 8.63 20.63
C LEU A 157 13.54 9.84 20.78
N THR A 158 14.72 9.66 21.38
CA THR A 158 15.74 10.72 21.43
C THR A 158 16.64 10.65 20.19
N PRO A 159 16.81 11.74 19.42
CA PRO A 159 17.68 11.73 18.24
C PRO A 159 19.11 11.26 18.55
N SER A 160 19.65 10.39 17.71
CA SER A 160 21.07 10.03 17.74
C SER A 160 21.90 11.02 16.91
N THR A 161 23.17 11.20 17.25
CA THR A 161 24.08 12.08 16.50
C THR A 161 24.28 11.64 15.05
N LEU A 162 24.25 10.33 14.80
CA LEU A 162 24.37 9.76 13.46
C LEU A 162 23.01 9.30 12.96
N ASN A 163 22.77 9.46 11.66
CA ASN A 163 21.61 8.85 10.97
C ASN A 163 21.76 7.31 10.87
N LEU A 164 20.77 6.65 10.24
CA LEU A 164 20.76 5.19 10.09
C LEU A 164 21.94 4.64 9.28
N THR A 165 22.42 5.39 8.29
CA THR A 165 23.62 5.05 7.51
C THR A 165 24.88 5.04 8.40
N GLY A 166 24.93 5.90 9.42
CA GLY A 166 26.11 6.05 10.25
C GLY A 166 27.29 6.65 9.48
N LEU A 167 28.51 6.35 9.90
CA LEU A 167 29.71 6.87 9.23
C LEU A 167 30.05 6.15 7.92
N ASN A 168 29.73 4.85 7.83
CA ASN A 168 30.17 3.99 6.74
C ASN A 168 29.21 2.81 6.43
N GLY A 169 27.98 2.84 6.96
CA GLY A 169 26.99 1.78 6.76
C GLY A 169 27.29 0.44 7.44
N ASN A 170 28.32 0.37 8.30
CA ASN A 170 28.74 -0.88 8.94
C ASN A 170 28.94 -0.75 10.45
N TYR A 171 28.82 0.45 11.00
CA TYR A 171 29.03 0.74 12.41
C TYR A 171 28.10 1.87 12.88
N ALA A 172 27.59 1.76 14.11
CA ALA A 172 26.64 2.73 14.70
C ALA A 172 27.33 3.79 15.59
N GLY A 173 28.65 3.79 15.68
CA GLY A 173 29.35 4.69 16.61
C GLY A 173 29.26 4.22 18.07
N PRO A 174 30.05 4.82 18.97
CA PRO A 174 29.95 4.61 20.41
C PRO A 174 28.67 5.26 20.99
N THR A 175 28.12 6.26 20.30
CA THR A 175 26.88 6.97 20.66
C THR A 175 25.63 6.31 20.11
N GLY A 176 25.75 5.14 19.46
CA GLY A 176 24.62 4.38 18.94
C GLY A 176 23.81 5.08 17.85
N GLN A 177 22.71 4.42 17.46
CA GLN A 177 21.71 4.94 16.52
C GLN A 177 20.32 4.72 17.11
N THR A 178 19.49 5.75 17.12
CA THR A 178 18.11 5.64 17.59
C THR A 178 17.25 5.11 16.45
N PHE A 179 16.99 3.81 16.47
CA PHE A 179 16.10 3.12 15.54
C PHE A 179 15.28 2.07 16.28
N VAL A 180 13.99 2.01 15.98
CA VAL A 180 13.13 0.90 16.40
C VAL A 180 12.21 0.59 15.23
N GLY A 181 12.08 -0.68 14.87
CA GLY A 181 11.24 -1.10 13.76
C GLY A 181 10.72 -2.52 13.97
N ARG A 182 9.88 -2.98 13.05
CA ARG A 182 9.37 -4.36 13.02
C ARG A 182 9.68 -4.99 11.66
N ARG A 183 9.65 -6.32 11.61
CA ARG A 183 9.85 -7.06 10.36
C ARG A 183 8.63 -6.87 9.47
N GLN A 184 8.85 -6.66 8.18
CA GLN A 184 7.80 -6.80 7.18
C GLN A 184 7.39 -8.28 7.11
N GLN A 185 6.10 -8.57 7.36
CA GLN A 185 5.56 -9.94 7.36
C GLN A 185 4.64 -10.22 6.16
N ASP A 186 4.15 -9.16 5.52
CA ASP A 186 3.22 -9.23 4.40
C ASP A 186 3.80 -8.63 3.13
N THR A 187 3.41 -9.22 1.99
CA THR A 187 3.76 -8.69 0.66
C THR A 187 3.15 -7.31 0.44
N LEU A 188 1.91 -7.14 0.91
CA LEU A 188 1.14 -5.90 0.84
C LEU A 188 0.84 -5.49 2.27
N PHE A 189 1.23 -4.28 2.63
CA PHE A 189 0.99 -3.73 3.96
C PHE A 189 0.89 -2.21 3.89
N THR A 190 0.30 -1.64 4.93
CA THR A 190 0.35 -0.21 5.23
C THR A 190 0.92 -0.08 6.65
N TYR A 191 1.96 0.73 6.80
CA TYR A 191 2.55 1.09 8.08
C TYR A 191 2.41 2.60 8.22
N SER A 192 1.81 3.08 9.31
CA SER A 192 1.65 4.51 9.56
C SER A 192 2.06 4.84 10.99
N VAL A 193 2.63 6.02 11.18
CA VAL A 193 2.92 6.58 12.50
C VAL A 193 2.50 8.05 12.53
N THR A 194 2.05 8.51 13.69
CA THR A 194 1.91 9.94 13.96
C THR A 194 3.19 10.43 14.63
N VAL A 195 3.80 11.47 14.06
CA VAL A 195 5.01 12.10 14.54
C VAL A 195 4.69 13.51 15.03
N ASP A 196 4.92 13.75 16.32
CA ASP A 196 4.97 15.09 16.90
C ASP A 196 6.44 15.45 17.09
N PHE A 197 6.97 16.31 16.20
CA PHE A 197 8.39 16.62 16.14
C PHE A 197 8.64 18.08 15.75
N ALA A 198 9.39 18.76 16.60
CA ALA A 198 9.79 20.16 16.46
C ALA A 198 11.31 20.26 16.49
N PRO A 199 12.00 19.99 15.35
CA PRO A 199 13.46 20.08 15.28
C PRO A 199 13.92 21.51 15.51
N THR A 200 15.06 21.65 16.18
CA THR A 200 15.63 22.96 16.58
C THR A 200 17.01 23.22 15.99
N VAL A 201 17.67 22.18 15.49
CA VAL A 201 18.99 22.25 14.87
C VAL A 201 18.89 21.83 13.41
N GLU A 202 19.62 22.51 12.53
CA GLU A 202 19.72 22.12 11.12
C GLU A 202 20.14 20.65 10.99
N GLU A 203 19.54 19.93 10.04
CA GLU A 203 19.71 18.48 9.81
C GLU A 203 19.15 17.56 10.91
N GLU A 204 18.50 18.09 11.95
CA GLU A 204 17.74 17.27 12.90
C GLU A 204 16.50 16.68 12.21
N GLU A 205 16.39 15.34 12.21
CA GLU A 205 15.39 14.61 11.42
C GLU A 205 14.76 13.46 12.22
N ALA A 206 13.45 13.28 12.07
CA ALA A 206 12.71 12.12 12.57
C ALA A 206 11.69 11.64 11.54
N GLY A 207 11.49 10.32 11.44
CA GLY A 207 10.62 9.77 10.41
C GLY A 207 10.48 8.26 10.42
N VAL A 208 10.08 7.72 9.26
CA VAL A 208 9.91 6.29 9.00
C VAL A 208 10.93 5.82 7.97
N SER A 209 11.31 4.55 8.04
CA SER A 209 12.27 3.95 7.11
C SER A 209 11.84 2.56 6.66
N ALA A 210 11.88 2.32 5.35
CA ALA A 210 11.89 0.96 4.80
C ALA A 210 13.34 0.46 4.81
N PHE A 211 13.72 -0.18 5.91
CA PHE A 211 15.11 -0.48 6.23
C PHE A 211 15.48 -1.94 5.90
N LEU A 212 16.43 -2.13 4.98
CA LEU A 212 17.03 -3.44 4.70
C LEU A 212 18.39 -3.59 5.38
N THR A 213 19.27 -2.61 5.18
CA THR A 213 20.58 -2.48 5.84
C THR A 213 20.91 -1.01 5.99
N GLN A 214 21.96 -0.65 6.74
CA GLN A 214 22.42 0.75 6.82
C GLN A 214 22.87 1.33 5.46
N ASN A 215 23.18 0.48 4.48
CA ASN A 215 23.54 0.90 3.12
C ASN A 215 22.37 0.79 2.13
N HIS A 216 21.19 0.32 2.58
CA HIS A 216 20.02 0.12 1.74
C HIS A 216 18.76 0.42 2.54
N HIS A 217 18.28 1.64 2.42
CA HIS A 217 17.04 2.05 3.07
C HIS A 217 16.42 3.24 2.34
N PHE A 218 15.11 3.37 2.45
CA PHE A 218 14.37 4.55 2.03
C PHE A 218 13.80 5.23 3.26
N ASP A 219 14.07 6.52 3.41
CA ASP A 219 13.62 7.30 4.56
C ASP A 219 12.60 8.34 4.10
N LEU A 220 11.56 8.53 4.91
CA LEU A 220 10.65 9.66 4.84
C LEU A 220 10.59 10.31 6.22
N GLY A 221 10.99 11.57 6.34
CA GLY A 221 11.06 12.25 7.62
C GLY A 221 10.76 13.74 7.55
N VAL A 222 10.55 14.31 8.73
CA VAL A 222 10.50 15.75 8.97
C VAL A 222 11.91 16.18 9.38
N VAL A 223 12.46 17.16 8.68
CA VAL A 223 13.82 17.68 8.89
C VAL A 223 13.84 19.21 8.93
N LEU A 224 14.73 19.80 9.72
CA LEU A 224 14.99 21.25 9.68
C LEU A 224 16.09 21.58 8.67
N LEU A 225 15.76 22.38 7.65
CA LEU A 225 16.69 22.78 6.57
C LEU A 225 16.50 24.27 6.22
N PRO A 226 17.45 24.89 5.51
CA PRO A 226 17.26 26.21 4.91
C PRO A 226 15.98 26.29 4.07
N ALA A 227 15.27 27.40 4.12
CA ALA A 227 13.99 27.60 3.43
C ALA A 227 14.08 27.43 1.90
N MET A 228 15.28 27.62 1.33
CA MET A 228 15.56 27.42 -0.09
C MET A 228 15.95 25.98 -0.47
N ALA A 229 15.97 25.03 0.48
CA ALA A 229 16.37 23.64 0.20
C ALA A 229 15.31 22.85 -0.57
N GLY A 230 14.08 23.38 -0.71
CA GLY A 230 12.98 22.72 -1.40
C GLY A 230 13.31 22.38 -2.86
N THR A 231 13.25 21.09 -3.21
CA THR A 231 13.39 20.61 -4.59
C THR A 231 12.06 20.55 -5.32
N GLN A 232 10.94 20.43 -4.58
CA GLN A 232 9.59 20.46 -5.11
C GLN A 232 8.58 20.98 -4.08
N ALA A 233 7.40 21.41 -4.55
CA ALA A 233 6.30 21.76 -3.66
C ALA A 233 5.51 20.51 -3.25
N VAL A 234 4.90 20.55 -2.06
CA VAL A 234 3.81 19.63 -1.73
C VAL A 234 2.69 19.83 -2.77
N PRO A 235 2.08 18.77 -3.32
CA PRO A 235 0.95 18.92 -4.24
C PRO A 235 -0.13 19.86 -3.69
N GLY A 236 -0.60 20.82 -4.50
CA GLY A 236 -1.54 21.87 -4.09
C GLY A 236 -0.88 23.14 -3.53
N TYR A 237 0.42 23.11 -3.23
CA TYR A 237 1.17 24.25 -2.70
C TYR A 237 2.15 24.81 -3.73
N SER A 238 2.57 26.05 -3.50
CA SER A 238 3.66 26.65 -4.27
C SER A 238 5.01 26.31 -3.65
N LEU A 239 6.05 26.27 -4.48
CA LEU A 239 7.42 26.22 -4.00
C LEU A 239 7.66 27.44 -3.11
N THR A 240 7.99 27.20 -1.85
CA THR A 240 8.29 28.27 -0.90
C THR A 240 9.71 28.77 -1.14
N GLY A 241 9.85 30.08 -1.33
CA GLY A 241 11.14 30.76 -1.25
C GLY A 241 11.38 31.29 0.17
N GLY A 242 12.62 31.66 0.48
CA GLY A 242 13.00 32.26 1.76
C GLY A 242 14.45 32.73 1.74
N SER A 243 14.93 33.27 2.86
CA SER A 243 16.34 33.61 3.01
C SER A 243 17.19 32.32 3.12
N PRO A 244 18.45 32.28 2.63
CA PRO A 244 19.36 31.16 2.88
C PRO A 244 19.56 30.85 4.37
N ASP A 245 19.46 31.86 5.24
CA ASP A 245 19.69 31.72 6.69
C ASP A 245 18.42 31.36 7.47
N GLU A 246 17.26 31.35 6.81
CA GLU A 246 15.99 31.03 7.44
C GLU A 246 15.78 29.51 7.44
N LEU A 247 15.67 28.90 8.61
CA LEU A 247 15.39 27.46 8.73
C LEU A 247 13.88 27.20 8.77
N ARG A 248 13.43 26.18 8.04
CA ARG A 248 12.04 25.71 8.01
C ARG A 248 11.97 24.20 8.04
N ARG A 249 10.84 23.68 8.53
CA ARG A 249 10.56 22.24 8.49
C ARG A 249 10.29 21.83 7.05
N HIS A 250 10.90 20.72 6.64
CA HIS A 250 10.71 20.11 5.34
C HIS A 250 10.35 18.64 5.53
N ILE A 251 9.53 18.12 4.63
CA ILE A 251 9.41 16.68 4.39
C ILE A 251 10.54 16.28 3.45
N ARG A 252 11.40 15.37 3.91
CA ARG A 252 12.48 14.79 3.12
C ARG A 252 12.19 13.32 2.85
N PHE A 253 12.21 12.95 1.58
CA PHE A 253 12.34 11.55 1.16
C PHE A 253 13.71 11.35 0.52
N ARG A 254 14.40 10.28 0.91
CA ARG A 254 15.71 9.91 0.33
C ARG A 254 15.85 8.41 0.19
N GLY A 255 16.57 7.99 -0.84
CA GLY A 255 17.04 6.62 -1.00
C GLY A 255 18.53 6.53 -0.68
N ILE A 256 18.91 5.59 0.18
CA ILE A 256 20.31 5.27 0.47
C ILE A 256 20.62 3.92 -0.16
N SER A 257 21.53 3.91 -1.13
CA SER A 257 21.98 2.70 -1.81
C SER A 257 23.26 2.96 -2.59
N TYR A 258 24.05 1.91 -2.83
CA TYR A 258 25.10 1.96 -3.86
C TYR A 258 24.57 1.67 -5.28
N VAL A 259 23.32 1.22 -5.42
CA VAL A 259 22.62 1.17 -6.70
C VAL A 259 21.78 2.42 -6.89
N SER A 260 21.38 2.70 -8.14
CA SER A 260 20.52 3.84 -8.44
C SER A 260 19.21 3.79 -7.66
N VAL A 261 18.86 4.93 -7.09
CA VAL A 261 17.64 5.20 -6.35
C VAL A 261 17.04 6.52 -6.87
N PRO A 262 15.76 6.80 -6.61
CA PRO A 262 15.17 8.10 -6.94
C PRO A 262 15.93 9.26 -6.30
N ASP A 263 15.88 10.43 -6.94
CA ASP A 263 16.42 11.66 -6.38
C ASP A 263 15.72 12.05 -5.07
N ASP A 264 16.44 12.76 -4.22
CA ASP A 264 15.89 13.27 -2.97
C ASP A 264 14.76 14.26 -3.23
N ILE A 265 13.68 14.06 -2.50
CA ILE A 265 12.53 14.95 -2.49
C ILE A 265 12.61 15.76 -1.21
N ILE A 266 12.65 17.08 -1.34
CA ILE A 266 12.59 18.03 -0.24
C ILE A 266 11.43 18.97 -0.52
N ALA A 267 10.41 18.93 0.33
CA ALA A 267 9.24 19.79 0.21
C ALA A 267 9.01 20.52 1.54
N ALA A 268 8.92 21.85 1.52
CA ALA A 268 8.65 22.61 2.73
C ALA A 268 7.30 22.19 3.31
N VAL A 269 7.24 22.05 4.64
CA VAL A 269 5.99 21.81 5.36
C VAL A 269 5.12 23.05 5.16
N PRO A 270 3.88 22.90 4.65
CA PRO A 270 2.97 24.03 4.51
C PRO A 270 2.70 24.73 5.84
N GLU A 271 2.51 26.06 5.81
CA GLU A 271 2.23 26.85 7.02
C GLU A 271 1.00 26.33 7.78
N GLU A 272 0.01 25.79 7.07
CA GLU A 272 -1.20 25.21 7.65
C GLU A 272 -0.95 23.92 8.46
N TRP A 273 0.19 23.27 8.23
CA TRP A 273 0.62 22.07 8.93
C TRP A 273 1.56 22.41 10.09
N GLU A 274 1.96 23.67 10.21
CA GLU A 274 2.89 24.10 11.26
C GLU A 274 2.27 23.93 12.67
N GLY A 275 3.08 23.44 13.62
CA GLY A 275 2.63 23.12 14.98
C GLY A 275 1.69 21.92 15.13
N LYS A 276 1.37 21.19 14.04
CA LYS A 276 0.51 20.00 14.09
C LYS A 276 1.33 18.72 13.98
N PRO A 277 0.91 17.62 14.65
CA PRO A 277 1.47 16.31 14.40
C PRO A 277 1.26 15.89 12.94
N LEU A 278 2.20 15.14 12.37
CA LEU A 278 2.14 14.66 11.00
C LEU A 278 2.02 13.13 10.97
N SER A 279 1.16 12.60 10.10
CA SER A 279 1.14 11.18 9.76
C SER A 279 2.16 10.90 8.67
N LEU A 280 3.03 9.92 8.92
CA LEU A 280 3.97 9.38 7.95
C LEU A 280 3.60 7.93 7.67
N GLN A 281 3.53 7.54 6.39
CA GLN A 281 3.11 6.22 5.97
C GLN A 281 4.07 5.60 4.96
N ILE A 282 4.24 4.28 5.08
CA ILE A 282 4.87 3.40 4.09
C ILE A 282 3.81 2.39 3.66
N LYS A 283 3.59 2.27 2.35
CA LYS A 283 2.66 1.30 1.77
C LYS A 283 3.37 0.44 0.73
N ALA A 284 3.37 -0.88 0.90
CA ALA A 284 3.76 -1.79 -0.17
C ALA A 284 2.61 -1.90 -1.18
N THR A 285 2.70 -1.16 -2.28
CA THR A 285 1.63 -1.09 -3.29
C THR A 285 1.60 -2.34 -4.17
N ASN A 286 2.74 -3.01 -4.31
CA ASN A 286 2.90 -4.32 -4.94
C ASN A 286 4.19 -4.98 -4.44
N MET A 287 4.59 -6.11 -5.05
CA MET A 287 5.79 -6.86 -4.66
C MET A 287 7.12 -6.10 -4.82
N THR A 288 7.15 -5.01 -5.60
CA THR A 288 8.38 -4.31 -6.00
C THR A 288 8.38 -2.82 -5.68
N HIS A 289 7.25 -2.25 -5.25
CA HIS A 289 7.11 -0.81 -5.03
C HIS A 289 6.60 -0.50 -3.64
N TYR A 290 7.24 0.50 -3.02
CA TYR A 290 6.73 1.20 -1.86
C TYR A 290 6.22 2.57 -2.29
N ALA A 291 5.13 3.00 -1.68
CA ALA A 291 4.69 4.38 -1.67
C ALA A 291 4.94 4.97 -0.28
N PHE A 292 5.50 6.18 -0.25
CA PHE A 292 5.73 6.96 0.96
C PHE A 292 4.80 8.16 0.92
N SER A 293 4.13 8.47 2.03
CA SER A 293 3.27 9.63 2.12
C SER A 293 3.40 10.31 3.49
N ALA A 294 3.28 11.63 3.47
CA ALA A 294 3.29 12.48 4.64
C ALA A 294 2.13 13.47 4.54
N GLY A 295 1.50 13.76 5.67
CA GLY A 295 0.45 14.75 5.78
C GLY A 295 0.13 15.05 7.24
N PRO A 296 -0.80 15.97 7.53
CA PRO A 296 -1.30 16.17 8.88
C PRO A 296 -1.81 14.84 9.47
N ALA A 297 -1.47 14.56 10.73
CA ALA A 297 -1.98 13.38 11.41
C ALA A 297 -3.50 13.41 11.47
N ALA A 298 -4.15 12.25 11.43
CA ALA A 298 -5.61 12.11 11.39
C ALA A 298 -6.27 12.59 12.69
N GLY A 299 -6.32 13.91 12.86
CA GLY A 299 -7.48 14.67 13.28
C GLY A 299 -7.68 15.72 12.18
N ASP A 300 -8.90 15.86 11.67
CA ASP A 300 -9.33 17.00 10.84
C ASP A 300 -9.06 17.01 9.33
N SER A 301 -8.88 15.89 8.60
CA SER A 301 -9.12 15.96 7.14
C SER A 301 -10.60 16.23 6.88
N GLN A 302 -10.94 17.49 6.64
CA GLN A 302 -12.29 17.93 6.31
C GLN A 302 -12.65 17.64 4.85
N ASP A 303 -11.79 16.92 4.13
CA ASP A 303 -12.01 16.61 2.74
C ASP A 303 -13.17 15.64 2.58
N ARG A 304 -13.87 15.86 1.48
CA ARG A 304 -15.11 15.17 1.15
C ARG A 304 -14.95 14.56 -0.22
N LEU A 305 -15.04 13.24 -0.28
CA LEU A 305 -14.80 12.49 -1.50
C LEU A 305 -16.13 12.11 -2.15
N LEU A 306 -16.24 12.36 -3.45
CA LEU A 306 -17.33 11.92 -4.31
C LEU A 306 -16.87 10.81 -5.25
N ASP A 307 -17.52 9.66 -5.22
CA ASP A 307 -17.36 8.57 -6.19
C ASP A 307 -18.46 8.64 -7.27
N LEU A 308 -18.06 8.86 -8.52
CA LEU A 308 -18.95 8.95 -9.67
C LEU A 308 -19.12 7.60 -10.37
N GLY A 309 -20.36 7.13 -10.49
CA GLY A 309 -20.64 5.76 -10.95
C GLY A 309 -20.33 4.74 -9.86
N THR A 310 -20.67 5.07 -8.62
CA THR A 310 -20.25 4.33 -7.41
C THR A 310 -20.79 2.89 -7.36
N CYS A 311 -21.84 2.58 -8.14
CA CYS A 311 -22.52 1.30 -8.13
C CYS A 311 -22.90 0.89 -6.69
N GLY A 312 -22.38 -0.23 -6.19
CA GLY A 312 -22.59 -0.69 -4.82
C GLY A 312 -21.79 0.04 -3.74
N GLY A 313 -21.10 1.15 -4.03
CA GLY A 313 -20.34 1.93 -3.05
C GLY A 313 -19.14 1.20 -2.44
N GLN A 314 -18.58 0.22 -3.17
CA GLN A 314 -17.55 -0.69 -2.65
C GLN A 314 -16.27 0.03 -2.22
N ALA A 315 -15.82 1.04 -2.97
CA ALA A 315 -14.58 1.72 -2.67
C ALA A 315 -14.76 2.83 -1.63
N LEU A 316 -15.95 3.42 -1.52
CA LEU A 316 -16.29 4.26 -0.37
C LEU A 316 -16.26 3.45 0.94
N ARG A 317 -16.76 2.21 0.91
CA ARG A 317 -16.69 1.29 2.06
C ARG A 317 -15.27 0.86 2.37
N GLN A 318 -14.44 0.63 1.36
CA GLN A 318 -13.02 0.40 1.55
C GLN A 318 -12.36 1.60 2.25
N LEU A 319 -12.64 2.83 1.81
CA LEU A 319 -12.13 4.04 2.48
C LEU A 319 -12.59 4.13 3.93
N THR A 320 -13.86 3.83 4.21
CA THR A 320 -14.38 3.78 5.58
C THR A 320 -13.67 2.72 6.42
N HIS A 321 -13.46 1.53 5.87
CA HIS A 321 -12.70 0.47 6.52
C HIS A 321 -11.26 0.90 6.81
N ASP A 322 -10.65 1.66 5.90
CA ASP A 322 -9.30 2.20 6.04
C ASP A 322 -9.23 3.45 6.96
N GLY A 323 -10.34 3.80 7.62
CA GLY A 323 -10.39 4.85 8.65
C GLY A 323 -11.00 6.18 8.21
N ALA A 324 -11.48 6.32 6.96
CA ALA A 324 -12.14 7.55 6.52
C ALA A 324 -13.52 7.71 7.19
N ASP A 325 -13.84 8.92 7.63
CA ASP A 325 -15.17 9.25 8.16
C ASP A 325 -16.22 9.11 7.06
N SER A 326 -17.03 8.04 7.15
CA SER A 326 -18.07 7.74 6.16
C SER A 326 -19.06 8.89 5.95
N SER A 327 -19.28 9.77 6.94
CA SER A 327 -20.18 10.92 6.81
C SER A 327 -19.67 11.99 5.82
N ARG A 328 -18.39 11.90 5.44
CA ARG A 328 -17.72 12.78 4.45
C ARG A 328 -17.62 12.14 3.07
N LEU A 329 -18.17 10.94 2.90
CA LEU A 329 -18.16 10.21 1.64
C LEU A 329 -19.49 10.38 0.91
N PHE A 330 -19.39 10.60 -0.40
CA PHE A 330 -20.51 10.81 -1.30
C PHE A 330 -20.39 9.83 -2.46
N GLY A 331 -21.50 9.24 -2.88
CA GLY A 331 -21.54 8.34 -4.02
C GLY A 331 -22.70 8.68 -4.93
N VAL A 332 -22.46 8.70 -6.24
CA VAL A 332 -23.50 8.92 -7.23
C VAL A 332 -23.56 7.74 -8.19
N ASP A 333 -24.77 7.26 -8.44
CA ASP A 333 -25.04 6.37 -9.56
C ASP A 333 -26.32 6.80 -10.28
N LEU A 334 -26.45 6.44 -11.56
CA LEU A 334 -27.68 6.71 -12.31
C LEU A 334 -28.84 5.85 -11.80
N ARG A 335 -28.54 4.65 -11.29
CA ARG A 335 -29.53 3.63 -10.95
C ARG A 335 -29.61 3.42 -9.43
N PRO A 336 -30.74 3.73 -8.77
CA PRO A 336 -30.88 3.53 -7.33
C PRO A 336 -30.70 2.07 -6.92
N GLU A 337 -31.02 1.13 -7.81
CA GLU A 337 -30.92 -0.31 -7.53
C GLU A 337 -29.49 -0.76 -7.22
N PHE A 338 -28.47 -0.09 -7.78
CA PHE A 338 -27.08 -0.39 -7.44
C PHE A 338 -26.71 0.04 -6.02
N LEU A 339 -27.26 1.17 -5.56
CA LEU A 339 -27.04 1.68 -4.21
C LEU A 339 -27.67 0.74 -3.18
N ASP A 340 -28.88 0.26 -3.45
CA ASP A 340 -29.60 -0.69 -2.61
C ASP A 340 -28.87 -2.04 -2.51
N ILE A 341 -28.42 -2.59 -3.64
CA ILE A 341 -27.62 -3.83 -3.67
C ILE A 341 -26.34 -3.69 -2.86
N GLY A 342 -25.72 -2.50 -2.84
CA GLY A 342 -24.56 -2.23 -1.98
C GLY A 342 -24.89 -2.48 -0.50
N TYR A 343 -25.98 -1.93 0.00
CA TYR A 343 -26.39 -2.16 1.38
C TYR A 343 -26.77 -3.62 1.67
N ASP A 344 -27.41 -4.31 0.72
CA ASP A 344 -27.76 -5.71 0.87
C ASP A 344 -26.51 -6.62 0.88
N LEU A 345 -25.49 -6.27 0.09
CA LEU A 345 -24.24 -7.02 0.02
C LEU A 345 -23.39 -6.86 1.29
N PHE A 346 -23.25 -5.61 1.78
CA PHE A 346 -22.35 -5.28 2.88
C PHE A 346 -23.02 -5.25 4.27
N GLN A 347 -24.37 -5.34 4.31
CA GLN A 347 -25.18 -5.39 5.54
C GLN A 347 -24.82 -4.27 6.53
N ASP A 348 -24.75 -3.03 6.05
CA ASP A 348 -24.11 -1.92 6.77
C ASP A 348 -24.93 -0.62 6.88
N LYS A 349 -26.24 -0.67 6.63
CA LYS A 349 -27.14 0.51 6.72
C LYS A 349 -27.02 1.31 8.02
N GLY A 350 -26.69 0.65 9.15
CA GLY A 350 -26.55 1.30 10.46
C GLY A 350 -25.14 1.79 10.82
N ARG A 351 -24.13 1.55 9.96
CA ARG A 351 -22.72 1.88 10.24
C ARG A 351 -22.03 2.67 9.13
N PHE A 352 -22.52 2.57 7.90
CA PHE A 352 -22.01 3.30 6.75
C PHE A 352 -22.84 4.57 6.52
N HIS A 353 -22.31 5.72 6.93
CA HIS A 353 -23.03 7.00 6.96
C HIS A 353 -22.81 7.88 5.71
N ALA A 354 -22.37 7.27 4.60
CA ALA A 354 -22.14 8.00 3.36
C ALA A 354 -23.44 8.50 2.72
N THR A 355 -23.35 9.63 2.02
CA THR A 355 -24.46 10.17 1.24
C THR A 355 -24.46 9.54 -0.16
N LEU A 356 -25.28 8.51 -0.36
CA LEU A 356 -25.46 7.87 -1.67
C LEU A 356 -26.69 8.47 -2.38
N VAL A 357 -26.51 8.95 -3.60
CA VAL A 357 -27.55 9.65 -4.36
C VAL A 357 -27.72 9.01 -5.73
N ALA A 358 -28.96 8.65 -6.07
CA ALA A 358 -29.30 8.29 -7.43
C ALA A 358 -29.56 9.54 -8.25
N GLY A 359 -28.82 9.75 -9.33
CA GLY A 359 -28.98 10.92 -10.19
C GLY A 359 -28.17 10.89 -11.47
N ASN A 360 -28.61 11.67 -12.45
CA ASN A 360 -27.98 11.79 -13.75
C ASN A 360 -27.05 13.01 -13.80
N VAL A 361 -25.73 12.78 -13.79
CA VAL A 361 -24.72 13.85 -13.85
C VAL A 361 -24.80 14.67 -15.15
N LEU A 362 -25.34 14.10 -16.23
CA LEU A 362 -25.53 14.82 -17.50
C LEU A 362 -26.79 15.69 -17.53
N ASP A 363 -27.71 15.51 -16.58
CA ASP A 363 -28.92 16.34 -16.49
C ASP A 363 -28.68 17.50 -15.51
N PRO A 364 -28.49 18.74 -16.00
CA PRO A 364 -28.29 19.90 -15.12
C PRO A 364 -29.51 20.22 -14.25
N ALA A 365 -30.70 19.73 -14.62
CA ALA A 365 -31.94 19.92 -13.88
C ALA A 365 -32.20 18.83 -12.84
N ASP A 366 -31.34 17.81 -12.73
CA ASP A 366 -31.48 16.76 -11.72
C ASP A 366 -31.33 17.35 -10.31
N ALA A 367 -32.47 17.45 -9.62
CA ALA A 367 -32.58 18.02 -8.29
C ALA A 367 -31.95 17.13 -7.21
N ASN A 368 -31.84 15.82 -7.44
CA ASN A 368 -31.26 14.91 -6.45
C ASN A 368 -29.78 15.22 -6.21
N LEU A 369 -29.06 15.62 -7.27
CA LEU A 369 -27.64 15.94 -7.20
C LEU A 369 -27.35 17.31 -6.53
N THR A 370 -28.38 18.12 -6.24
CA THR A 370 -28.18 19.40 -5.53
C THR A 370 -27.62 19.23 -4.14
N ALA A 371 -27.82 18.06 -3.52
CA ALA A 371 -27.25 17.70 -2.22
C ALA A 371 -25.71 17.68 -2.19
N LEU A 372 -25.06 17.67 -3.36
CA LEU A 372 -23.59 17.64 -3.52
C LEU A 372 -22.98 19.02 -3.76
N ASN A 373 -23.79 20.00 -4.20
CA ASN A 373 -23.31 21.33 -4.61
C ASN A 373 -22.51 22.01 -3.49
N GLY A 374 -21.28 22.41 -3.79
CA GLY A 374 -20.43 23.11 -2.82
C GLY A 374 -19.91 22.26 -1.66
N ARG A 375 -20.00 20.93 -1.71
CA ARG A 375 -19.66 20.05 -0.58
C ARG A 375 -18.43 19.19 -0.82
N VAL A 376 -17.97 19.03 -2.05
CA VAL A 376 -16.94 18.05 -2.42
C VAL A 376 -15.56 18.69 -2.49
N SER A 377 -14.53 17.92 -2.15
CA SER A 377 -13.12 18.34 -2.24
C SER A 377 -12.37 17.48 -3.24
N ILE A 378 -12.70 16.19 -3.25
CA ILE A 378 -12.04 15.17 -4.06
C ILE A 378 -13.13 14.45 -4.85
N VAL A 379 -12.92 14.26 -6.15
CA VAL A 379 -13.83 13.55 -7.04
C VAL A 379 -13.08 12.38 -7.64
N TRP A 380 -13.55 11.18 -7.33
CA TRP A 380 -13.09 9.96 -7.95
C TRP A 380 -14.02 9.61 -9.12
N ALA A 381 -13.51 9.75 -10.33
CA ALA A 381 -14.22 9.55 -11.59
C ALA A 381 -13.72 8.27 -12.30
N ASN A 382 -13.71 7.13 -11.63
CA ASN A 382 -13.15 5.92 -12.23
C ASN A 382 -14.02 5.36 -13.35
N ALA A 383 -13.40 5.04 -14.49
CA ALA A 383 -14.08 4.52 -15.67
C ALA A 383 -15.28 5.37 -16.15
N PHE A 384 -15.22 6.68 -15.95
CA PHE A 384 -16.37 7.58 -16.11
C PHE A 384 -16.34 8.37 -17.44
N PHE A 385 -15.36 9.26 -17.63
CA PHE A 385 -15.33 10.19 -18.78
C PHE A 385 -15.39 9.51 -20.16
N HIS A 386 -14.73 8.36 -20.32
CA HIS A 386 -14.67 7.62 -21.60
C HIS A 386 -16.02 6.99 -22.01
N LEU A 387 -17.07 7.14 -21.20
CA LEU A 387 -18.44 6.71 -21.52
C LEU A 387 -19.18 7.71 -22.42
N PHE A 388 -18.63 8.92 -22.59
CA PHE A 388 -19.33 10.08 -23.11
C PHE A 388 -18.62 10.70 -24.31
N ASP A 389 -19.38 11.31 -25.21
CA ASP A 389 -18.83 12.18 -26.26
C ASP A 389 -18.22 13.47 -25.67
N TRP A 390 -17.50 14.25 -26.47
CA TRP A 390 -16.85 15.49 -25.98
C TRP A 390 -17.82 16.44 -25.27
N LYS A 391 -19.00 16.68 -25.87
CA LYS A 391 -19.99 17.63 -25.35
C LYS A 391 -20.54 17.16 -23.99
N GLN A 392 -20.82 15.87 -23.88
CA GLN A 392 -21.25 15.24 -22.63
C GLN A 392 -20.16 15.25 -21.57
N GLN A 393 -18.88 15.04 -21.95
CA GLN A 393 -17.76 15.14 -21.02
C GLN A 393 -17.60 16.55 -20.46
N VAL A 394 -17.67 17.58 -21.31
CA VAL A 394 -17.64 18.98 -20.87
C VAL A 394 -18.83 19.28 -19.94
N ALA A 395 -20.04 18.82 -20.27
CA ALA A 395 -21.22 19.00 -19.44
C ALA A 395 -21.07 18.33 -18.06
N ALA A 396 -20.61 17.08 -18.04
CA ALA A 396 -20.35 16.34 -16.80
C ALA A 396 -19.27 17.02 -15.95
N ALA A 397 -18.14 17.39 -16.55
CA ALA A 397 -17.05 18.09 -15.85
C ALA A 397 -17.50 19.45 -15.31
N THR A 398 -18.26 20.24 -16.08
CA THR A 398 -18.85 21.49 -15.62
C THR A 398 -19.76 21.27 -14.41
N ARG A 399 -20.58 20.21 -14.43
CA ARG A 399 -21.44 19.84 -13.30
C ARG A 399 -20.63 19.41 -12.07
N ILE A 400 -19.56 18.65 -12.27
CA ILE A 400 -18.62 18.23 -11.22
C ILE A 400 -18.00 19.44 -10.53
N VAL A 401 -17.58 20.46 -11.27
CA VAL A 401 -17.04 21.70 -10.68
C VAL A 401 -18.06 22.36 -9.75
N GLY A 402 -19.36 22.30 -10.08
CA GLY A 402 -20.43 22.80 -9.21
C GLY A 402 -20.57 22.03 -7.88
N PHE A 403 -20.09 20.79 -7.80
CA PHE A 403 -20.06 20.02 -6.56
C PHE A 403 -18.92 20.42 -5.63
N LEU A 404 -17.86 21.01 -6.18
CA LEU A 404 -16.67 21.38 -5.41
C LEU A 404 -16.95 22.53 -4.43
N ARG A 405 -16.31 22.49 -3.26
CA ARG A 405 -16.40 23.55 -2.25
C ARG A 405 -16.01 24.91 -2.87
N PRO A 406 -16.78 25.99 -2.63
CA PRO A 406 -16.42 27.31 -3.12
C PRO A 406 -15.04 27.74 -2.59
N GLY A 407 -14.18 28.23 -3.47
CA GLY A 407 -12.86 28.76 -3.11
C GLY A 407 -11.78 27.71 -2.79
N ILE A 408 -12.06 26.41 -2.98
CA ILE A 408 -11.05 25.35 -2.89
C ILE A 408 -9.92 25.61 -3.90
N ARG A 409 -8.66 25.45 -3.46
CA ARG A 409 -7.47 25.76 -4.28
C ARG A 409 -6.78 24.51 -4.83
N ASP A 410 -7.08 23.37 -4.23
CA ASP A 410 -6.44 22.06 -4.40
C ASP A 410 -7.49 20.98 -4.66
N ALA A 411 -8.56 21.32 -5.39
CA ALA A 411 -9.58 20.34 -5.75
C ALA A 411 -8.98 19.24 -6.62
N LEU A 412 -9.22 17.99 -6.21
CA LEU A 412 -8.70 16.83 -6.90
C LEU A 412 -9.82 16.14 -7.66
N VAL A 413 -9.70 15.99 -8.98
CA VAL A 413 -10.48 15.03 -9.76
C VAL A 413 -9.54 13.93 -10.20
N PHE A 414 -9.85 12.65 -10.07
CA PHE A 414 -8.92 11.59 -10.48
C PHE A 414 -9.65 10.30 -10.85
N GLY A 415 -9.05 9.47 -11.68
CA GLY A 415 -9.68 8.22 -12.12
C GLY A 415 -8.91 7.51 -13.23
N ARG A 416 -9.24 6.25 -13.47
CA ARG A 416 -8.70 5.47 -14.58
C ARG A 416 -9.67 5.47 -15.75
N HIS A 417 -9.19 5.74 -16.96
CA HIS A 417 -10.02 5.84 -18.15
C HIS A 417 -9.41 5.12 -19.35
N LEU A 418 -10.28 4.66 -20.26
CA LEU A 418 -9.87 4.28 -21.60
C LEU A 418 -9.48 5.55 -22.37
N GLY A 419 -8.35 5.50 -23.05
CA GLY A 419 -7.86 6.61 -23.88
C GLY A 419 -7.23 6.12 -25.17
N SER A 420 -6.57 7.03 -25.89
CA SER A 420 -5.98 6.76 -27.20
C SER A 420 -4.68 7.52 -27.36
N VAL A 421 -3.74 6.95 -28.13
CA VAL A 421 -2.49 7.66 -28.50
C VAL A 421 -2.82 8.86 -29.39
N GLU A 422 -3.80 8.69 -30.27
CA GLU A 422 -4.35 9.77 -31.09
C GLU A 422 -5.80 10.03 -30.64
N PRO A 423 -6.11 11.24 -30.16
CA PRO A 423 -7.44 11.53 -29.63
C PRO A 423 -8.49 11.44 -30.73
N LYS A 424 -9.60 10.75 -30.46
CA LYS A 424 -10.61 10.45 -31.47
C LYS A 424 -11.99 10.18 -30.89
N GLU A 425 -13.01 10.42 -31.71
CA GLU A 425 -14.32 9.81 -31.49
C GLU A 425 -14.25 8.31 -31.77
N SER A 426 -14.99 7.55 -30.97
CA SER A 426 -15.15 6.11 -31.09
C SER A 426 -16.60 5.77 -30.79
N GLU A 427 -17.09 4.72 -31.44
CA GLU A 427 -18.36 4.12 -31.08
C GLU A 427 -18.13 2.87 -30.23
N ASP A 428 -18.95 2.65 -29.21
CA ASP A 428 -18.99 1.43 -28.42
C ASP A 428 -20.42 1.09 -28.06
N ARG A 429 -20.87 -0.11 -28.47
CA ARG A 429 -22.25 -0.59 -28.25
C ARG A 429 -23.33 0.44 -28.65
N GLY A 430 -23.13 1.13 -29.77
CA GLY A 430 -24.06 2.14 -30.29
C GLY A 430 -24.05 3.48 -29.55
N ARG A 431 -23.04 3.74 -28.71
CA ARG A 431 -22.84 5.03 -28.04
C ARG A 431 -21.55 5.67 -28.53
N THR A 432 -21.61 6.97 -28.84
CA THR A 432 -20.43 7.77 -29.16
C THR A 432 -19.67 8.12 -27.89
N ARG A 433 -18.35 7.98 -27.93
CA ARG A 433 -17.42 8.41 -26.89
C ARG A 433 -16.22 9.13 -27.48
N PHE A 434 -15.60 10.01 -26.71
CA PHE A 434 -14.32 10.61 -27.07
C PHE A 434 -13.18 9.99 -26.24
N LEU A 435 -12.17 9.45 -26.92
CA LEU A 435 -10.99 8.87 -26.28
C LEU A 435 -9.85 9.87 -26.29
N HIS A 436 -9.29 10.13 -25.11
CA HIS A 436 -8.29 11.16 -24.90
C HIS A 436 -6.86 10.65 -24.94
N ASP A 437 -5.97 11.50 -25.44
CA ASP A 437 -4.56 11.60 -25.02
C ASP A 437 -4.42 12.71 -23.93
N GLN A 438 -3.23 12.92 -23.39
CA GLN A 438 -3.01 13.97 -22.37
C GLN A 438 -3.39 15.37 -22.87
N GLY A 439 -3.02 15.70 -24.12
CA GLY A 439 -3.25 17.04 -24.68
C GLY A 439 -4.73 17.35 -24.89
N SER A 440 -5.51 16.41 -25.42
CA SER A 440 -6.96 16.58 -25.58
C SER A 440 -7.70 16.60 -24.24
N PHE A 441 -7.22 15.90 -23.23
CA PHE A 441 -7.85 15.95 -21.91
C PHE A 441 -7.54 17.26 -21.18
N GLN A 442 -6.33 17.82 -21.34
CA GLN A 442 -6.05 19.19 -20.90
C GLN A 442 -6.99 20.18 -21.58
N ARG A 443 -7.21 20.08 -22.90
CA ARG A 443 -8.16 20.95 -23.61
C ARG A 443 -9.60 20.85 -23.10
N LEU A 444 -10.06 19.65 -22.73
CA LEU A 444 -11.37 19.46 -22.12
C LEU A 444 -11.48 20.28 -20.83
N TRP A 445 -10.48 20.19 -19.97
CA TRP A 445 -10.47 20.89 -18.68
C TRP A 445 -10.17 22.39 -18.78
N ASP A 446 -9.46 22.82 -19.83
CA ASP A 446 -9.35 24.25 -20.18
C ASP A 446 -10.72 24.81 -20.57
N GLU A 447 -11.49 24.11 -21.43
CA GLU A 447 -12.86 24.51 -21.80
C GLU A 447 -13.79 24.54 -20.59
N VAL A 448 -13.69 23.55 -19.69
CA VAL A 448 -14.44 23.54 -18.43
C VAL A 448 -14.04 24.75 -17.58
N GLY A 449 -12.74 25.02 -17.45
CA GLY A 449 -12.20 26.15 -16.72
C GLY A 449 -12.72 27.50 -17.22
N GLU A 450 -12.80 27.69 -18.54
CA GLU A 450 -13.40 28.88 -19.15
C GLU A 450 -14.88 29.03 -18.80
N LYS A 451 -15.64 27.92 -18.75
CA LYS A 451 -17.07 27.94 -18.41
C LYS A 451 -17.33 28.18 -16.93
N THR A 452 -16.44 27.74 -16.05
CA THR A 452 -16.64 27.77 -14.59
C THR A 452 -15.82 28.84 -13.87
N GLY A 453 -14.94 29.54 -14.57
CA GLY A 453 -14.03 30.52 -13.96
C GLY A 453 -12.95 29.87 -13.09
N THR A 454 -12.56 28.64 -13.41
CA THR A 454 -11.55 27.86 -12.67
C THR A 454 -10.35 27.53 -13.56
N ARG A 455 -9.25 27.06 -12.97
CA ARG A 455 -8.06 26.63 -13.71
C ARG A 455 -7.70 25.21 -13.30
N TRP A 456 -7.38 24.38 -14.29
CA TRP A 456 -7.11 22.96 -14.09
C TRP A 456 -5.80 22.55 -14.73
N ARG A 457 -5.06 21.66 -14.08
CA ARG A 457 -3.86 21.04 -14.62
C ARG A 457 -4.05 19.53 -14.72
N VAL A 458 -3.74 18.98 -15.88
CA VAL A 458 -3.93 17.55 -16.17
C VAL A 458 -2.59 16.83 -16.15
N TRP A 459 -2.50 15.80 -15.31
CA TRP A 459 -1.40 14.83 -15.34
C TRP A 459 -1.94 13.48 -15.78
N LEU A 460 -1.16 12.77 -16.59
CA LEU A 460 -1.56 11.49 -17.13
C LEU A 460 -0.41 10.52 -17.03
N GLU A 461 -0.69 9.35 -16.45
CA GLU A 461 0.26 8.25 -16.34
C GLU A 461 -0.26 7.04 -17.13
N HIS A 462 0.62 6.43 -17.92
CA HIS A 462 0.28 5.25 -18.70
C HIS A 462 0.38 3.99 -17.84
N VAL A 463 -0.76 3.34 -17.60
CA VAL A 463 -0.85 2.14 -16.77
C VAL A 463 -1.15 0.93 -17.65
N ALA A 464 -0.13 0.58 -18.44
CA ALA A 464 0.01 -0.60 -19.31
C ALA A 464 -0.97 -0.77 -20.51
N GLU A 465 -0.53 -1.56 -21.52
CA GLU A 465 -1.36 -2.00 -22.66
C GLU A 465 -2.31 -3.13 -22.25
N VAL A 466 -3.60 -3.01 -22.58
CA VAL A 466 -4.60 -4.02 -22.26
C VAL A 466 -4.48 -5.20 -23.22
N GLY A 467 -3.72 -6.21 -22.83
CA GLY A 467 -3.88 -7.58 -23.31
C GLY A 467 -4.88 -8.33 -22.44
N CYS A 468 -6.18 -8.08 -22.59
CA CYS A 468 -7.20 -8.76 -21.79
C CYS A 468 -7.29 -10.25 -22.17
N ARG A 469 -6.64 -11.13 -21.40
CA ARG A 469 -6.94 -12.58 -21.35
C ARG A 469 -7.34 -12.95 -19.92
N PHE A 470 -8.60 -12.73 -19.57
CA PHE A 470 -9.19 -13.37 -18.40
C PHE A 470 -9.86 -14.68 -18.82
N ARG A 471 -9.39 -15.79 -18.27
CA ARG A 471 -10.04 -17.11 -18.38
C ARG A 471 -10.68 -17.41 -17.02
N VAL A 472 -11.97 -17.13 -16.88
CA VAL A 472 -12.76 -17.57 -15.72
C VAL A 472 -13.28 -18.97 -16.04
N THR A 473 -12.76 -20.00 -15.36
CA THR A 473 -13.32 -21.36 -15.42
C THR A 473 -14.25 -21.58 -14.23
N ARG A 474 -15.51 -21.94 -14.51
CA ARG A 474 -16.44 -22.46 -13.50
C ARG A 474 -16.06 -23.91 -13.22
N ARG A 475 -15.85 -24.28 -11.96
CA ARG A 475 -15.72 -25.70 -11.57
C ARG A 475 -17.06 -26.40 -11.84
N GLY A 476 -17.04 -27.49 -12.61
CA GLY A 476 -18.01 -28.58 -12.45
C GLY A 476 -18.88 -28.97 -13.64
N THR A 477 -18.95 -28.22 -14.74
CA THR A 477 -19.76 -28.60 -15.91
C THR A 477 -19.02 -28.27 -17.19
N GLY A 478 -18.52 -29.30 -17.90
CA GLY A 478 -17.68 -29.16 -19.09
C GLY A 478 -18.38 -28.62 -20.34
N GLU A 479 -19.30 -27.65 -20.20
CA GLU A 479 -19.98 -26.99 -21.33
C GLU A 479 -19.53 -25.53 -21.46
N PRO A 480 -19.19 -25.07 -22.68
CA PRO A 480 -18.81 -23.68 -22.93
C PRO A 480 -20.05 -22.77 -22.91
N LEU A 481 -20.06 -21.80 -21.99
CA LEU A 481 -20.96 -20.65 -22.07
C LEU A 481 -20.45 -19.70 -23.17
N CYS A 482 -21.37 -19.34 -24.07
CA CYS A 482 -21.21 -18.52 -25.26
C CYS A 482 -20.10 -17.44 -25.16
N CYS A 483 -19.07 -17.58 -26.00
CA CYS A 483 -18.10 -16.52 -26.27
C CYS A 483 -18.77 -15.42 -27.09
N VAL A 484 -18.82 -14.19 -26.60
CA VAL A 484 -18.93 -13.03 -27.50
C VAL A 484 -17.52 -12.65 -27.91
N SER A 485 -17.04 -13.30 -28.97
CA SER A 485 -15.87 -12.85 -29.72
C SER A 485 -16.30 -11.74 -30.68
N VAL A 486 -15.66 -10.57 -30.62
CA VAL A 486 -15.56 -9.70 -31.79
C VAL A 486 -14.29 -10.13 -32.55
N PRO A 487 -14.39 -10.60 -33.80
CA PRO A 487 -13.22 -11.00 -34.56
C PRO A 487 -12.53 -9.76 -35.15
N GLY A 488 -11.23 -9.63 -34.86
CA GLY A 488 -10.26 -8.96 -35.71
C GLY A 488 -10.35 -7.44 -35.84
N SER A 489 -9.60 -6.72 -35.01
CA SER A 489 -8.90 -5.53 -35.48
C SER A 489 -7.60 -5.34 -34.66
N ARG A 490 -6.48 -5.18 -35.36
CA ARG A 490 -5.24 -4.63 -34.77
C ARG A 490 -5.48 -3.14 -34.57
N ILE A 491 -6.06 -2.74 -33.44
CA ILE A 491 -6.20 -1.32 -33.08
C ILE A 491 -5.80 -1.17 -31.62
N GLY A 492 -4.72 -0.41 -31.38
CA GLY A 492 -4.11 -0.22 -30.07
C GLY A 492 -4.98 0.61 -29.13
N HIS A 493 -5.70 -0.07 -28.24
CA HIS A 493 -6.39 0.54 -27.11
C HIS A 493 -5.52 0.44 -25.85
N ARG A 494 -5.39 1.55 -25.11
CA ARG A 494 -4.58 1.68 -23.88
C ARG A 494 -5.45 2.14 -22.72
N GLU A 495 -5.21 1.61 -21.53
CA GLU A 495 -5.81 2.07 -20.28
C GLU A 495 -4.87 3.09 -19.60
N TRP A 496 -5.42 4.16 -19.06
CA TRP A 496 -4.65 5.27 -18.48
C TRP A 496 -5.15 5.54 -17.06
N THR A 497 -4.23 5.77 -16.12
CA THR A 497 -4.57 6.35 -14.82
C THR A 497 -4.31 7.84 -14.90
N ILE A 498 -5.34 8.64 -14.61
CA ILE A 498 -5.27 10.09 -14.71
C ILE A 498 -5.37 10.64 -13.29
N LEU A 499 -4.27 11.24 -12.83
CA LEU A 499 -4.18 11.99 -11.59
C LEU A 499 -4.25 13.47 -11.95
N PHE A 500 -5.16 14.23 -11.34
CA PHE A 500 -5.13 15.69 -11.48
C PHE A 500 -4.63 16.32 -10.18
N ALA A 501 -4.31 17.60 -10.21
CA ALA A 501 -4.14 18.44 -9.02
C ALA A 501 -4.41 19.88 -9.43
#